data_AF-A0A1C6EG36-F1
#
_entry.id   AF-A0A1C6EG36-F1
#
_cell.length_a   1.000
_cell.length_b   1.000
_cell.length_c   1.000
_cell.angle_alpha   90.00
_cell.angle_beta   90.00
_cell.angle_gamma   90.00
#
_symmetry.space_group_name_H-M   'P 1'
#
loop_
_entity.id
_entity.type
_entity.pdbx_description
1 polymer ?
#
loop_
_entity_poly.entity_id
_entity_poly.type
_entity_poly.pdbx_seq_one_letter_code
_entity_poly.pdbx_strand_id
1 'polypeptide(L)'
;MNKKLNIIFTSAFCAALVIPVISLNYGKLTSDTENRTLAAFPSALDEDRKFNKEFFYELADWFEDHLGFRDDMMKVYSNIMVNGFGLSSSERVVFGKDGWMFYTPDHNLELVKGGYPLDDKMLETIAHNQQRINDYYKSMGKEYFLVITPSKATVYPEYMADGDYTVGTTAADILTDYIKANTDVKVINVKDGLIPAKEAGQLYLKTDTHWNQFGSYNAYSYILSQMKEYGCDYGEPVSVTFGQGEYQGEFSAMLGSPDVLKPEKTPVAEWEKSSEEVAEGSVYAAMNSVVSSTSEMNAKAYPPAYFVNDSLPESRKLYIYGDSQWAAHRNMPTYLCENFSEVMSTRIRSVNYAADSAYDPDVVIFGCSERFIDSVLTLSPKIPAESYTDSGEYDGFATLPAQTSDEWIGSNGMWIEDQAEGNTISLSKAKSYMDMLQISGWAADFESNTPLTDLIAEVNGKKYRCSYGFEKKGVADKFGDGLLRTGFTLWIPDGISAGDKITFTMVNSGTQAVYEPVTYEFTE
;
A
#
# COMPACT_ATOMS: atom_id res chain seq x y z
N MET A 1 -4.32 49.09 -40.10
CA MET A 1 -4.24 48.71 -38.66
C MET A 1 -3.91 49.96 -37.85
N ASN A 2 -4.72 50.31 -36.85
CA ASN A 2 -4.63 51.59 -36.14
C ASN A 2 -3.46 51.57 -35.14
N LYS A 3 -2.47 52.47 -35.27
CA LYS A 3 -1.23 52.49 -34.45
C LYS A 3 -1.52 52.51 -32.94
N LYS A 4 -2.61 53.15 -32.53
CA LYS A 4 -3.07 53.14 -31.12
C LYS A 4 -3.54 51.75 -30.67
N LEU A 5 -4.24 51.02 -31.55
CA LEU A 5 -4.71 49.66 -31.28
C LEU A 5 -3.54 48.69 -31.11
N ASN A 6 -2.50 48.83 -31.94
CA ASN A 6 -1.31 48.00 -31.83
C ASN A 6 -0.56 48.25 -30.52
N ILE A 7 -0.40 49.51 -30.10
CA ILE A 7 0.25 49.83 -28.82
C ILE A 7 -0.54 49.25 -27.65
N ILE A 8 -1.87 49.42 -27.63
CA ILE A 8 -2.72 48.85 -26.58
C ILE A 8 -2.59 47.32 -26.54
N PHE A 9 -2.65 46.66 -27.70
CA PHE A 9 -2.50 45.21 -27.79
C PHE A 9 -1.13 44.73 -27.30
N THR A 10 -0.04 45.36 -27.75
CA THR A 10 1.32 45.01 -27.31
C THR A 10 1.51 45.26 -25.83
N SER A 11 1.04 46.38 -25.29
CA SER A 11 1.12 46.66 -23.84
C SER A 11 0.34 45.64 -23.02
N ALA A 12 -0.87 45.26 -23.48
CA ALA A 12 -1.66 44.22 -22.81
C ALA A 12 -0.98 42.85 -22.87
N PHE A 13 -0.38 42.49 -24.01
CA PHE A 13 0.39 41.25 -24.15
C PHE A 13 1.61 41.22 -23.23
N CYS A 14 2.41 42.28 -23.20
CA CYS A 14 3.53 42.39 -22.27
C CYS A 14 3.08 42.33 -20.80
N ALA A 15 1.97 43.00 -20.46
CA ALA A 15 1.40 42.94 -19.13
C ALA A 15 0.97 41.51 -18.76
N ALA A 16 0.34 40.77 -19.68
CA ALA A 16 -0.06 39.38 -19.47
C ALA A 16 1.13 38.44 -19.20
N LEU A 17 2.31 38.72 -19.75
CA LEU A 17 3.53 37.95 -19.48
C LEU A 17 4.21 38.36 -18.17
N VAL A 18 4.20 39.65 -17.83
CA VAL A 18 4.96 40.21 -16.69
C VAL A 18 4.18 40.13 -15.38
N ILE A 19 2.86 40.32 -15.40
CA ILE A 19 2.03 40.37 -14.18
C ILE A 19 2.08 39.04 -13.40
N PRO A 20 1.93 37.85 -14.00
CA PRO A 20 2.04 36.57 -13.28
C PRO A 20 3.41 36.38 -12.61
N VAL A 21 4.48 36.83 -13.25
CA VAL A 21 5.86 36.69 -12.76
C VAL A 21 6.16 37.66 -11.60
N ILE A 22 5.64 38.88 -11.65
CA ILE A 22 5.79 39.82 -10.52
C ILE A 22 4.88 39.43 -9.35
N SER A 23 3.81 38.69 -9.62
CA SER A 23 2.80 38.29 -8.64
C SER A 23 3.02 36.87 -8.11
N LEU A 24 4.27 36.39 -8.10
CA LEU A 24 4.64 35.06 -7.58
C LEU A 24 4.17 34.89 -6.13
N ASN A 25 3.59 33.73 -5.83
CA ASN A 25 3.05 33.42 -4.53
C ASN A 25 4.02 32.58 -3.68
N TYR A 26 5.01 33.26 -3.09
CA TYR A 26 6.10 32.62 -2.32
C TYR A 26 5.68 31.83 -1.07
N GLY A 27 4.43 31.96 -0.60
CA GLY A 27 3.96 31.36 0.65
C GLY A 27 2.95 30.23 0.48
N LYS A 28 2.59 29.88 -0.76
CA LYS A 28 1.57 28.87 -1.04
C LYS A 28 2.21 27.48 -1.05
N LEU A 29 1.71 26.57 -0.21
CA LEU A 29 2.23 25.21 -0.10
C LEU A 29 1.37 24.16 -0.83
N THR A 30 0.12 24.51 -1.14
CA THR A 30 -0.87 23.61 -1.73
C THR A 30 -1.69 24.33 -2.78
N SER A 31 -2.08 23.65 -3.86
CA SER A 31 -3.04 24.18 -4.83
C SER A 31 -4.47 24.03 -4.32
N ASP A 32 -5.23 25.13 -4.30
CA ASP A 32 -6.65 25.12 -3.91
C ASP A 32 -7.55 24.51 -4.99
N THR A 33 -7.04 24.41 -6.23
CA THR A 33 -7.77 23.89 -7.39
C THR A 33 -7.45 22.43 -7.69
N GLU A 34 -6.18 22.05 -7.64
CA GLU A 34 -5.71 20.71 -8.02
C GLU A 34 -5.62 19.73 -6.84
N ASN A 35 -5.86 20.22 -5.60
CA ASN A 35 -5.76 19.45 -4.35
C ASN A 35 -4.47 18.62 -4.26
N ARG A 36 -3.34 19.28 -4.50
CA ARG A 36 -1.99 18.70 -4.40
C ARG A 36 -1.03 19.65 -3.71
N THR A 37 0.05 19.10 -3.19
CA THR A 37 1.21 19.87 -2.70
C THR A 37 1.93 20.52 -3.88
N LEU A 38 2.33 21.77 -3.71
CA LEU A 38 3.16 22.49 -4.67
C LEU A 38 4.63 22.10 -4.48
N ALA A 39 5.42 22.18 -5.54
CA ALA A 39 6.86 21.95 -5.48
C ALA A 39 7.49 22.86 -4.42
N ALA A 40 8.39 22.33 -3.60
CA ALA A 40 9.12 23.12 -2.61
C ALA A 40 10.24 23.93 -3.29
N PHE A 41 10.67 25.02 -2.68
CA PHE A 41 11.83 25.74 -3.19
C PHE A 41 13.07 24.84 -3.10
N PRO A 42 13.82 24.64 -4.20
CA PRO A 42 14.86 23.61 -4.26
C PRO A 42 16.06 23.93 -3.38
N SER A 43 16.65 22.88 -2.81
CA SER A 43 17.94 22.98 -2.13
C SER A 43 19.08 22.97 -3.15
N ALA A 44 20.01 23.91 -3.01
CA ALA A 44 21.22 23.97 -3.85
C ALA A 44 22.18 22.79 -3.59
N LEU A 45 22.02 22.09 -2.46
CA LEU A 45 22.85 20.96 -2.06
C LEU A 45 21.99 19.71 -1.79
N ASP A 46 22.51 18.55 -2.17
CA ASP A 46 21.94 17.24 -1.83
C ASP A 46 22.31 16.78 -0.40
N GLU A 47 21.84 15.60 0.00
CA GLU A 47 22.09 15.02 1.34
C GLU A 47 23.59 14.79 1.63
N ASP A 48 24.38 14.57 0.59
CA ASP A 48 25.84 14.43 0.63
C ASP A 48 26.59 15.78 0.67
N ARG A 49 25.85 16.91 0.68
CA ARG A 49 26.37 18.29 0.58
C ARG A 49 27.09 18.57 -0.74
N LYS A 50 26.77 17.84 -1.81
CA LYS A 50 27.20 18.14 -3.18
C LYS A 50 26.14 18.98 -3.87
N PHE A 51 26.50 19.61 -4.98
CA PHE A 51 25.54 20.41 -5.76
C PHE A 51 24.41 19.50 -6.28
N ASN A 52 23.17 19.88 -5.97
CA ASN A 52 21.99 19.16 -6.46
C ASN A 52 21.92 19.29 -7.99
N LYS A 53 22.07 18.17 -8.70
CA LYS A 53 22.03 18.13 -10.17
C LYS A 53 20.65 18.47 -10.72
N GLU A 54 19.60 18.26 -9.93
CA GLU A 54 18.21 18.51 -10.29
C GLU A 54 17.74 19.93 -9.91
N PHE A 55 18.61 20.75 -9.28
CA PHE A 55 18.27 22.07 -8.77
C PHE A 55 17.50 22.95 -9.78
N PHE A 56 17.93 22.98 -11.04
CA PHE A 56 17.29 23.81 -12.06
C PHE A 56 15.95 23.25 -12.54
N TYR A 57 15.76 21.92 -12.52
CA TYR A 57 14.48 21.30 -12.83
C TYR A 57 13.48 21.55 -11.70
N GLU A 58 13.89 21.29 -10.45
CA GLU A 58 13.07 21.57 -9.27
C GLU A 58 12.75 23.08 -9.14
N LEU A 59 13.67 23.97 -9.54
CA LEU A 59 13.41 25.41 -9.56
C LEU A 59 12.37 25.78 -10.62
N ALA A 60 12.39 25.12 -11.78
CA ALA A 60 11.39 25.31 -12.82
C ALA A 60 10.02 24.84 -12.35
N ASP A 61 9.94 23.67 -11.70
CA ASP A 61 8.71 23.14 -11.11
C ASP A 61 8.16 24.08 -10.03
N TRP A 62 9.02 24.57 -9.13
CA TRP A 62 8.66 25.58 -8.14
C TRP A 62 8.11 26.85 -8.79
N PHE A 63 8.81 27.38 -9.80
CA PHE A 63 8.39 28.60 -10.48
C PHE A 63 7.02 28.42 -11.14
N GLU A 64 6.80 27.30 -11.85
CA GLU A 64 5.54 26.98 -12.50
C GLU A 64 4.38 26.92 -11.49
N ASP A 65 4.60 26.27 -10.35
CA ASP A 65 3.62 26.11 -9.28
C ASP A 65 3.26 27.42 -8.56
N HIS A 66 4.18 28.38 -8.54
CA HIS A 66 4.04 29.61 -7.76
C HIS A 66 3.66 30.83 -8.62
N LEU A 67 3.47 30.67 -9.93
CA LEU A 67 3.02 31.75 -10.83
C LEU A 67 1.73 32.41 -10.34
N GLY A 68 1.74 33.75 -10.28
CA GLY A 68 0.56 34.53 -9.91
C GLY A 68 -0.60 34.26 -10.88
N PHE A 69 -1.82 34.16 -10.36
CA PHE A 69 -3.04 33.86 -11.11
C PHE A 69 -3.09 32.48 -11.79
N ARG A 70 -2.14 31.57 -11.51
CA ARG A 70 -2.14 30.21 -12.08
C ARG A 70 -3.48 29.50 -11.89
N ASP A 71 -4.01 29.50 -10.67
CA ASP A 71 -5.27 28.82 -10.37
C ASP A 71 -6.46 29.41 -11.13
N ASP A 72 -6.51 30.74 -11.32
CA ASP A 72 -7.56 31.39 -12.10
C ASP A 72 -7.46 31.02 -13.59
N MET A 73 -6.25 30.98 -14.13
CA MET A 73 -6.01 30.55 -15.51
C MET A 73 -6.37 29.07 -15.69
N MET A 74 -6.02 28.21 -14.73
CA MET A 74 -6.38 26.79 -14.75
C MET A 74 -7.90 26.59 -14.71
N LYS A 75 -8.64 27.36 -13.90
CA LYS A 75 -10.10 27.33 -13.90
C LYS A 75 -10.70 27.73 -15.24
N VAL A 76 -10.20 28.81 -15.85
CA VAL A 76 -10.67 29.27 -17.16
C VAL A 76 -10.37 28.21 -18.23
N TYR A 77 -9.15 27.67 -18.27
CA TYR A 77 -8.76 26.61 -19.19
C TYR A 77 -9.62 25.36 -19.01
N SER A 78 -9.79 24.91 -17.77
CA SER A 78 -10.64 23.77 -17.40
C SER A 78 -12.08 23.97 -17.89
N ASN A 79 -12.66 25.13 -17.65
CA ASN A 79 -14.03 25.43 -18.09
C ASN A 79 -14.15 25.43 -19.62
N ILE A 80 -13.19 26.02 -20.34
CA ILE A 80 -13.17 26.02 -21.81
C ILE A 80 -13.07 24.58 -22.34
N MET A 81 -12.16 23.77 -21.80
CA MET A 81 -11.95 22.40 -22.26
C MET A 81 -13.17 21.53 -21.96
N VAL A 82 -13.64 21.53 -20.71
CA VAL A 82 -14.69 20.63 -20.24
C VAL A 82 -16.07 21.09 -20.71
N ASN A 83 -16.46 22.34 -20.45
CA ASN A 83 -17.81 22.84 -20.76
C ASN A 83 -17.92 23.39 -22.19
N GLY A 84 -16.82 23.88 -22.77
CA GLY A 84 -16.79 24.41 -24.14
C GLY A 84 -16.56 23.33 -25.20
N PHE A 85 -15.58 22.45 -24.99
CA PHE A 85 -15.18 21.42 -25.96
C PHE A 85 -15.60 19.99 -25.60
N GLY A 86 -16.03 19.73 -24.35
CA GLY A 86 -16.32 18.37 -23.90
C GLY A 86 -15.07 17.49 -23.81
N LEU A 87 -13.90 18.10 -23.61
CA LEU A 87 -12.59 17.44 -23.54
C LEU A 87 -12.01 17.53 -22.13
N SER A 88 -11.20 16.53 -21.76
CA SER A 88 -10.44 16.59 -20.52
C SER A 88 -9.38 17.70 -20.59
N SER A 89 -9.24 18.46 -19.51
CA SER A 89 -8.17 19.44 -19.31
C SER A 89 -6.91 18.83 -18.67
N SER A 90 -6.92 17.53 -18.36
CA SER A 90 -5.86 16.85 -17.61
C SER A 90 -5.67 15.42 -18.11
N GLU A 91 -4.43 15.00 -18.29
CA GLU A 91 -4.12 13.62 -18.69
C GLU A 91 -4.51 12.59 -17.62
N ARG A 92 -4.72 13.02 -16.37
CA ARG A 92 -5.11 12.17 -15.22
C ARG A 92 -6.55 11.64 -15.32
N VAL A 93 -7.37 12.23 -16.19
CA VAL A 93 -8.79 11.88 -16.36
C VAL A 93 -9.09 11.69 -17.84
N VAL A 94 -9.63 10.54 -18.20
CA VAL A 94 -10.18 10.29 -19.55
C VAL A 94 -11.70 10.30 -19.50
N PHE A 95 -12.33 10.91 -20.50
CA PHE A 95 -13.78 10.96 -20.62
C PHE A 95 -14.29 9.71 -21.35
N GLY A 96 -15.24 9.03 -20.73
CA GLY A 96 -15.96 7.88 -21.26
C GLY A 96 -17.32 8.25 -21.86
N LYS A 97 -18.14 7.22 -22.08
CA LYS A 97 -19.52 7.32 -22.54
C LYS A 97 -20.44 7.73 -21.39
N ASP A 98 -21.59 8.34 -21.70
CA ASP A 98 -22.68 8.60 -20.74
C ASP A 98 -22.28 9.32 -19.44
N GLY A 99 -21.32 10.24 -19.55
CA GLY A 99 -20.81 11.05 -18.45
C GLY A 99 -19.86 10.33 -17.51
N TRP A 100 -19.50 9.08 -17.80
CA TRP A 100 -18.45 8.37 -17.06
C TRP A 100 -17.08 8.97 -17.36
N MET A 101 -16.24 9.03 -16.34
CA MET A 101 -14.86 9.46 -16.45
C MET A 101 -13.98 8.42 -15.77
N PHE A 102 -12.74 8.27 -16.20
CA PHE A 102 -11.83 7.27 -15.64
C PHE A 102 -10.49 7.89 -15.28
N TYR A 103 -9.95 7.42 -14.17
CA TYR A 103 -8.61 7.75 -13.71
C TYR A 103 -7.60 7.01 -14.59
N THR A 104 -6.55 7.72 -15.01
CA THR A 104 -5.53 7.15 -15.91
C THR A 104 -4.24 6.69 -15.22
N PRO A 105 -3.77 7.29 -14.11
CA PRO A 105 -2.57 6.81 -13.41
C PRO A 105 -2.74 5.42 -12.79
N ASP A 106 -1.66 4.89 -12.23
CA ASP A 106 -1.61 3.60 -11.53
C ASP A 106 -2.18 2.45 -12.38
N HIS A 107 -1.81 2.41 -13.67
CA HIS A 107 -2.22 1.37 -14.62
C HIS A 107 -3.75 1.19 -14.79
N ASN A 108 -4.58 2.17 -14.40
CA ASN A 108 -6.04 1.96 -14.34
C ASN A 108 -6.67 1.60 -15.68
N LEU A 109 -6.15 2.17 -16.78
CA LEU A 109 -6.65 1.84 -18.12
C LEU A 109 -6.07 0.53 -18.65
N GLU A 110 -4.89 0.13 -18.19
CA GLU A 110 -4.22 -1.11 -18.60
C GLU A 110 -4.91 -2.34 -18.01
N LEU A 111 -5.51 -2.22 -16.83
CA LEU A 111 -6.34 -3.26 -16.20
C LEU A 111 -7.42 -3.80 -17.14
N VAL A 112 -8.08 -2.90 -17.88
CA VAL A 112 -9.16 -3.26 -18.82
C VAL A 112 -8.62 -3.71 -20.18
N LYS A 113 -7.43 -3.24 -20.56
CA LYS A 113 -6.78 -3.58 -21.84
C LYS A 113 -6.01 -4.90 -21.77
N GLY A 114 -6.06 -5.61 -20.65
CA GLY A 114 -5.28 -6.83 -20.41
C GLY A 114 -3.78 -6.57 -20.30
N GLY A 115 -3.40 -5.33 -20.01
CA GLY A 115 -2.02 -4.85 -20.01
C GLY A 115 -1.38 -4.72 -18.64
N TYR A 116 -1.97 -5.28 -17.57
CA TYR A 116 -1.40 -5.25 -16.22
C TYR A 116 -0.56 -6.52 -15.97
N PRO A 117 0.78 -6.45 -16.03
CA PRO A 117 1.63 -7.63 -16.00
C PRO A 117 1.86 -8.07 -14.56
N LEU A 118 1.05 -8.99 -14.05
CA LEU A 118 1.45 -9.82 -12.92
C LEU A 118 2.35 -10.94 -13.45
N ASP A 119 3.66 -10.71 -13.47
CA ASP A 119 4.60 -11.78 -13.79
C ASP A 119 4.73 -12.78 -12.63
N ASP A 120 5.18 -14.00 -12.94
CA ASP A 120 5.28 -15.10 -11.97
C ASP A 120 6.11 -14.70 -10.74
N LYS A 121 7.17 -13.93 -10.96
CA LYS A 121 8.06 -13.47 -9.89
C LYS A 121 7.37 -12.51 -8.93
N MET A 122 6.56 -11.59 -9.45
CA MET A 122 5.77 -10.69 -8.62
C MET A 122 4.71 -11.46 -7.85
N LEU A 123 4.04 -12.42 -8.48
CA LEU A 123 3.07 -13.30 -7.82
C LEU A 123 3.70 -14.11 -6.68
N GLU A 124 4.88 -14.69 -6.91
CA GLU A 124 5.67 -15.39 -5.88
C GLU A 124 6.06 -14.46 -4.72
N THR A 125 6.48 -13.24 -5.03
CA THR A 125 6.85 -12.25 -4.01
C THR A 125 5.65 -11.85 -3.15
N ILE A 126 4.51 -11.60 -3.79
CA ILE A 126 3.26 -11.27 -3.09
C ILE A 126 2.85 -12.47 -2.24
N ALA A 127 2.75 -13.68 -2.80
CA ALA A 127 2.36 -14.87 -2.06
C ALA A 127 3.23 -15.11 -0.82
N HIS A 128 4.56 -14.97 -0.96
CA HIS A 128 5.49 -15.06 0.16
C HIS A 128 5.21 -13.99 1.24
N ASN A 129 5.02 -12.72 0.87
CA ASN A 129 4.72 -11.67 1.83
C ASN A 129 3.38 -11.89 2.55
N GLN A 130 2.35 -12.33 1.82
CA GLN A 130 1.02 -12.55 2.36
C GLN A 130 0.97 -13.78 3.28
N GLN A 131 1.69 -14.85 2.93
CA GLN A 131 1.85 -16.04 3.79
C GLN A 131 2.49 -15.66 5.12
N ARG A 132 3.57 -14.85 5.10
CA ARG A 132 4.22 -14.37 6.33
C ARG A 132 3.30 -13.56 7.24
N ILE A 133 2.47 -12.69 6.65
CA ILE A 133 1.48 -11.93 7.42
C ILE A 133 0.45 -12.89 8.05
N ASN A 134 -0.01 -13.87 7.27
CA ASN A 134 -0.96 -14.89 7.74
C ASN A 134 -0.38 -15.72 8.89
N ASP A 135 0.83 -16.24 8.75
CA ASP A 135 1.50 -17.06 9.78
C ASP A 135 1.75 -16.27 11.06
N TYR A 136 2.15 -15.00 10.94
CA TYR A 136 2.29 -14.11 12.08
C TYR A 136 0.97 -13.93 12.85
N TYR A 137 -0.14 -13.61 12.18
CA TYR A 137 -1.44 -13.48 12.86
C TYR A 137 -1.95 -14.81 13.41
N LYS A 138 -1.78 -15.91 12.66
CA LYS A 138 -2.15 -17.27 13.06
C LYS A 138 -1.38 -17.73 14.30
N SER A 139 -0.11 -17.36 14.44
CA SER A 139 0.70 -17.66 15.64
C SER A 139 0.14 -17.04 16.92
N MET A 140 -0.64 -15.95 16.78
CA MET A 140 -1.34 -15.28 17.87
C MET A 140 -2.81 -15.70 18.00
N GLY A 141 -3.28 -16.65 17.19
CA GLY A 141 -4.68 -17.08 17.14
C GLY A 141 -5.62 -16.03 16.52
N LYS A 142 -5.08 -15.12 15.70
CA LYS A 142 -5.82 -14.03 15.04
C LYS A 142 -6.12 -14.38 13.59
N GLU A 143 -7.16 -13.76 13.04
CA GLU A 143 -7.61 -14.01 11.68
C GLU A 143 -7.08 -12.96 10.71
N TYR A 144 -6.60 -13.39 9.54
CA TYR A 144 -6.08 -12.53 8.50
C TYR A 144 -6.80 -12.75 7.16
N PHE A 145 -7.25 -11.65 6.55
CA PHE A 145 -7.89 -11.63 5.24
C PHE A 145 -7.20 -10.64 4.31
N LEU A 146 -6.73 -11.13 3.16
CA LEU A 146 -6.35 -10.29 2.03
C LEU A 146 -7.60 -9.98 1.20
N VAL A 147 -7.96 -8.71 1.07
CA VAL A 147 -9.17 -8.30 0.34
C VAL A 147 -8.78 -7.44 -0.86
N ILE A 148 -8.98 -7.97 -2.07
CA ILE A 148 -8.69 -7.27 -3.31
C ILE A 148 -9.96 -6.59 -3.82
N THR A 149 -9.92 -5.26 -3.97
CA THR A 149 -11.04 -4.46 -4.47
C THR A 149 -10.85 -4.09 -5.94
N PRO A 150 -11.86 -4.24 -6.81
CA PRO A 150 -11.74 -3.88 -8.21
C PRO A 150 -11.69 -2.35 -8.38
N SER A 151 -11.02 -1.89 -9.43
CA SER A 151 -11.06 -0.50 -9.86
C SER A 151 -12.33 -0.23 -10.66
N LYS A 152 -12.74 1.04 -10.72
CA LYS A 152 -13.90 1.48 -11.51
C LYS A 152 -13.81 1.04 -12.98
N ALA A 153 -12.61 1.07 -13.55
CA ALA A 153 -12.38 0.64 -14.94
C ALA A 153 -12.72 -0.84 -15.15
N THR A 154 -12.40 -1.72 -14.19
CA THR A 154 -12.77 -3.15 -14.23
C THR A 154 -14.25 -3.38 -14.04
N VAL A 155 -14.92 -2.60 -13.20
CA VAL A 155 -16.36 -2.75 -12.94
C VAL A 155 -17.21 -2.19 -14.09
N TYR A 156 -16.75 -1.12 -14.74
CA TYR A 156 -17.49 -0.37 -15.77
C TYR A 156 -16.72 -0.21 -17.10
N PRO A 157 -16.11 -1.28 -17.66
CA PRO A 157 -15.32 -1.20 -18.88
C PRO A 157 -16.16 -0.80 -20.11
N GLU A 158 -17.47 -1.09 -20.10
CA GLU A 158 -18.39 -0.78 -21.20
C GLU A 158 -18.53 0.73 -21.47
N TYR A 159 -18.26 1.56 -20.45
CA TYR A 159 -18.34 3.02 -20.55
C TYR A 159 -17.03 3.67 -20.99
N MET A 160 -15.97 2.91 -21.27
CA MET A 160 -14.74 3.45 -21.86
C MET A 160 -14.98 3.97 -23.29
N ALA A 161 -14.34 5.06 -23.67
CA ALA A 161 -14.59 5.73 -24.96
C ALA A 161 -13.88 5.07 -26.15
N ASP A 162 -12.73 4.45 -25.94
CA ASP A 162 -11.84 3.93 -27.00
C ASP A 162 -12.14 2.48 -27.43
N GLY A 163 -13.19 1.86 -26.87
CA GLY A 163 -13.57 0.50 -27.23
C GLY A 163 -14.89 0.03 -26.63
N ASP A 164 -15.29 -1.18 -26.99
CA ASP A 164 -16.39 -1.92 -26.37
C ASP A 164 -15.78 -3.04 -25.52
N TYR A 165 -15.26 -2.64 -24.36
CA TYR A 165 -14.59 -3.56 -23.45
C TYR A 165 -15.63 -4.27 -22.57
N THR A 166 -15.46 -5.57 -22.42
CA THR A 166 -16.21 -6.38 -21.46
C THR A 166 -15.30 -6.75 -20.29
N VAL A 167 -15.90 -7.08 -19.14
CA VAL A 167 -15.15 -7.57 -17.98
C VAL A 167 -14.43 -8.87 -18.38
N GLY A 168 -13.11 -8.85 -18.35
CA GLY A 168 -12.25 -10.02 -18.59
C GLY A 168 -11.59 -10.52 -17.31
N THR A 169 -10.60 -11.42 -17.47
CA THR A 169 -9.67 -11.78 -16.40
C THR A 169 -8.85 -10.55 -16.02
N THR A 170 -8.80 -10.23 -14.73
CA THR A 170 -8.05 -9.08 -14.21
C THR A 170 -6.89 -9.50 -13.31
N ALA A 171 -6.04 -8.53 -12.97
CA ALA A 171 -4.97 -8.70 -11.99
C ALA A 171 -5.48 -9.29 -10.66
N ALA A 172 -6.65 -8.83 -10.21
CA ALA A 172 -7.30 -9.36 -9.01
C ALA A 172 -7.61 -10.86 -9.13
N ASP A 173 -8.09 -11.32 -10.30
CA ASP A 173 -8.40 -12.75 -10.51
C ASP A 173 -7.12 -13.58 -10.51
N ILE A 174 -6.11 -13.16 -11.28
CA ILE A 174 -4.81 -13.84 -11.40
C ILE A 174 -4.16 -13.98 -10.03
N LEU A 175 -4.09 -12.88 -9.26
CA LEU A 175 -3.53 -12.91 -7.92
C LEU A 175 -4.34 -13.81 -6.98
N THR A 176 -5.67 -13.71 -7.01
CA THR A 176 -6.53 -14.52 -6.13
C THR A 176 -6.35 -16.00 -6.38
N ASP A 177 -6.33 -16.43 -7.64
CA ASP A 177 -6.12 -17.81 -8.02
C ASP A 177 -4.71 -18.29 -7.63
N TYR A 178 -3.71 -17.44 -7.82
CA TYR A 178 -2.33 -17.76 -7.44
C TYR A 178 -2.18 -17.94 -5.93
N ILE A 179 -2.75 -17.04 -5.12
CA ILE A 179 -2.72 -17.11 -3.65
C ILE A 179 -3.41 -18.40 -3.18
N LYS A 180 -4.63 -18.67 -3.66
CA LYS A 180 -5.37 -19.91 -3.30
C LYS A 180 -4.62 -21.19 -3.67
N ALA A 181 -3.83 -21.17 -4.74
CA ALA A 181 -3.07 -22.34 -5.18
C ALA A 181 -1.76 -22.56 -4.42
N ASN A 182 -1.17 -21.52 -3.83
CA ASN A 182 0.21 -21.55 -3.30
C ASN A 182 0.34 -21.22 -1.82
N THR A 183 -0.73 -20.78 -1.14
CA THR A 183 -0.71 -20.37 0.27
C THR A 183 -1.96 -20.85 1.00
N ASP A 184 -2.00 -20.72 2.33
CA ASP A 184 -3.21 -20.90 3.14
C ASP A 184 -3.88 -19.55 3.53
N VAL A 185 -3.51 -18.47 2.85
CA VAL A 185 -4.04 -17.11 3.07
C VAL A 185 -5.51 -17.05 2.63
N LYS A 186 -6.37 -16.50 3.50
CA LYS A 186 -7.78 -16.22 3.16
C LYS A 186 -7.85 -14.99 2.25
N VAL A 187 -8.07 -15.20 0.96
CA VAL A 187 -8.11 -14.13 -0.06
C VAL A 187 -9.51 -13.94 -0.64
N ILE A 188 -9.98 -12.69 -0.62
CA ILE A 188 -11.32 -12.30 -1.08
C ILE A 188 -11.18 -11.38 -2.29
N ASN A 189 -11.69 -11.82 -3.44
CA ASN A 189 -11.82 -10.98 -4.64
C ASN A 189 -13.20 -10.32 -4.67
N VAL A 190 -13.27 -9.04 -4.33
CA VAL A 190 -14.55 -8.31 -4.19
C VAL A 190 -15.23 -8.09 -5.56
N LYS A 191 -14.51 -8.25 -6.67
CA LYS A 191 -15.06 -8.22 -8.03
C LYS A 191 -16.24 -9.18 -8.19
N ASP A 192 -16.13 -10.39 -7.64
CA ASP A 192 -17.12 -11.44 -7.76
C ASP A 192 -18.47 -11.06 -7.13
N GLY A 193 -18.45 -10.24 -6.07
CA GLY A 193 -19.66 -9.68 -5.46
C GLY A 193 -20.17 -8.41 -6.16
N LEU A 194 -19.27 -7.57 -6.67
CA LEU A 194 -19.66 -6.28 -7.27
C LEU A 194 -20.16 -6.40 -8.70
N ILE A 195 -19.58 -7.25 -9.55
CA ILE A 195 -20.03 -7.34 -10.95
C ILE A 195 -21.51 -7.71 -11.05
N PRO A 196 -22.03 -8.73 -10.33
CA PRO A 196 -23.46 -9.03 -10.34
C PRO A 196 -24.33 -7.91 -9.73
N ALA A 197 -23.82 -7.23 -8.69
CA ALA A 197 -24.56 -6.16 -8.01
C ALA A 197 -24.84 -4.94 -8.90
N LYS A 198 -24.16 -4.80 -10.04
CA LYS A 198 -24.43 -3.76 -11.05
C LYS A 198 -25.87 -3.79 -11.56
N GLU A 199 -26.50 -4.98 -11.60
CA GLU A 199 -27.88 -5.13 -12.04
C GLU A 199 -28.86 -4.42 -11.12
N ALA A 200 -28.52 -4.30 -9.83
CA ALA A 200 -29.34 -3.64 -8.82
C ALA A 200 -29.12 -2.12 -8.75
N GLY A 201 -27.98 -1.62 -9.24
CA GLY A 201 -27.71 -0.18 -9.25
C GLY A 201 -26.28 0.21 -9.61
N GLN A 202 -26.06 1.52 -9.75
CA GLN A 202 -24.73 2.10 -9.92
C GLN A 202 -23.91 1.91 -8.64
N LEU A 203 -22.72 1.31 -8.74
CA LEU A 203 -21.83 0.99 -7.63
C LEU A 203 -20.67 1.98 -7.48
N TYR A 204 -20.29 2.66 -8.57
CA TYR A 204 -19.23 3.66 -8.58
C TYR A 204 -19.73 5.01 -9.04
N LEU A 205 -19.09 6.05 -8.52
CA LEU A 205 -19.33 7.43 -8.92
C LEU A 205 -18.78 7.68 -10.33
N LYS A 206 -19.53 8.37 -11.18
CA LYS A 206 -19.11 8.68 -12.56
C LYS A 206 -17.93 9.64 -12.59
N THR A 207 -17.92 10.63 -11.70
CA THR A 207 -16.96 11.74 -11.68
C THR A 207 -15.91 11.63 -10.57
N ASP A 208 -15.72 10.43 -10.01
CA ASP A 208 -14.81 10.15 -8.89
C ASP A 208 -14.14 8.78 -9.08
N THR A 209 -12.99 8.49 -8.45
CA THR A 209 -12.36 7.17 -8.58
C THR A 209 -13.00 6.06 -7.74
N HIS A 210 -13.90 6.41 -6.82
CA HIS A 210 -14.37 5.52 -5.76
C HIS A 210 -15.76 4.92 -6.02
N TRP A 211 -16.06 3.85 -5.28
CA TRP A 211 -17.43 3.38 -5.16
C TRP A 211 -18.32 4.44 -4.51
N ASN A 212 -19.63 4.36 -4.75
CA ASN A 212 -20.61 5.07 -3.94
C ASN A 212 -21.01 4.23 -2.71
N GLN A 213 -21.93 4.75 -1.89
CA GLN A 213 -22.35 4.06 -0.66
C GLN A 213 -23.11 2.75 -0.91
N PHE A 214 -23.72 2.58 -2.10
CA PHE A 214 -24.34 1.32 -2.51
C PHE A 214 -23.26 0.30 -2.91
N GLY A 215 -22.25 0.72 -3.66
CA GLY A 215 -21.09 -0.12 -3.98
C GLY A 215 -20.33 -0.57 -2.73
N SER A 216 -20.04 0.34 -1.80
CA SER A 216 -19.36 -0.03 -0.55
C SER A 216 -20.18 -0.97 0.31
N TYR A 217 -21.51 -0.82 0.36
CA TYR A 217 -22.39 -1.75 1.08
C TYR A 217 -22.40 -3.16 0.46
N ASN A 218 -22.44 -3.26 -0.88
CA ASN A 218 -22.35 -4.56 -1.56
C ASN A 218 -20.98 -5.22 -1.37
N ALA A 219 -19.89 -4.43 -1.39
CA ALA A 219 -18.55 -4.93 -1.08
C ALA A 219 -18.47 -5.45 0.36
N TYR A 220 -18.94 -4.68 1.34
CA TYR A 220 -19.04 -5.08 2.75
C TYR A 220 -19.83 -6.38 2.93
N SER A 221 -21.03 -6.46 2.33
CA SER A 221 -21.90 -7.64 2.44
C SER A 221 -21.24 -8.87 1.84
N TYR A 222 -20.57 -8.70 0.70
CA TYR A 222 -19.82 -9.77 0.06
C TYR A 222 -18.63 -10.23 0.92
N ILE A 223 -17.86 -9.30 1.48
CA ILE A 223 -16.73 -9.63 2.37
C ILE A 223 -17.20 -10.48 3.55
N LEU A 224 -18.27 -10.09 4.25
CA LEU A 224 -18.83 -10.91 5.34
C LEU A 224 -19.26 -12.29 4.88
N SER A 225 -19.91 -12.39 3.72
CA SER A 225 -20.30 -13.70 3.16
C SER A 225 -19.08 -14.59 2.91
N GLN A 226 -17.99 -14.03 2.39
CA GLN A 226 -16.77 -14.79 2.11
C GLN A 226 -16.03 -15.15 3.40
N MET A 227 -16.00 -14.27 4.41
CA MET A 227 -15.49 -14.61 5.74
C MET A 227 -16.21 -15.83 6.32
N LYS A 228 -17.54 -15.89 6.17
CA LYS A 228 -18.37 -17.03 6.60
C LYS A 228 -18.04 -18.31 5.83
N GLU A 229 -17.81 -18.25 4.52
CA GLU A 229 -17.34 -19.40 3.73
C GLU A 229 -15.96 -19.91 4.19
N TYR A 230 -15.10 -19.01 4.68
CA TYR A 230 -13.83 -19.37 5.33
C TYR A 230 -13.99 -19.90 6.77
N GLY A 231 -15.22 -20.08 7.25
CA GLY A 231 -15.52 -20.58 8.60
C GLY A 231 -15.52 -19.50 9.69
N CYS A 232 -15.45 -18.22 9.31
CA CYS A 232 -15.45 -17.08 10.22
C CYS A 232 -16.80 -16.34 10.14
N ASP A 233 -17.78 -16.75 10.96
CA ASP A 233 -19.10 -16.12 10.98
C ASP A 233 -19.12 -14.91 11.94
N TYR A 234 -19.21 -13.71 11.38
CA TYR A 234 -19.31 -12.45 12.11
C TYR A 234 -20.73 -11.85 12.08
N GLY A 235 -21.73 -12.67 11.72
CA GLY A 235 -23.12 -12.25 11.60
C GLY A 235 -23.48 -11.74 10.21
N GLU A 236 -24.77 -11.42 10.07
CA GLU A 236 -25.32 -10.96 8.80
C GLU A 236 -25.08 -9.44 8.60
N PRO A 237 -25.08 -8.96 7.35
CA PRO A 237 -24.97 -7.54 7.07
C PRO A 237 -26.07 -6.71 7.74
N VAL A 238 -25.74 -5.50 8.21
CA VAL A 238 -26.72 -4.55 8.75
C VAL A 238 -27.79 -4.23 7.71
N SER A 239 -29.05 -4.14 8.13
CA SER A 239 -30.15 -3.79 7.21
C SER A 239 -30.13 -2.30 6.89
N VAL A 240 -29.93 -1.96 5.62
CA VAL A 240 -29.82 -0.58 5.13
C VAL A 240 -30.89 -0.29 4.08
N THR A 241 -31.41 0.95 4.09
CA THR A 241 -32.23 1.50 3.00
C THR A 241 -31.44 2.57 2.24
N PHE A 242 -31.78 2.81 0.98
CA PHE A 242 -31.07 3.78 0.15
C PHE A 242 -31.96 4.93 -0.28
N GLY A 243 -31.65 6.12 0.23
CA GLY A 243 -32.15 7.40 -0.26
C GLY A 243 -31.39 7.88 -1.49
N GLN A 244 -31.65 9.12 -1.90
CA GLN A 244 -30.95 9.81 -2.98
C GLN A 244 -30.30 11.08 -2.45
N GLY A 245 -29.01 11.24 -2.70
CA GLY A 245 -28.24 12.44 -2.40
C GLY A 245 -27.47 12.96 -3.61
N GLU A 246 -26.71 14.02 -3.40
CA GLU A 246 -25.77 14.57 -4.39
C GLU A 246 -24.34 14.44 -3.86
N TYR A 247 -23.40 14.12 -4.75
CA TYR A 247 -21.99 13.99 -4.41
C TYR A 247 -21.12 14.72 -5.44
N GLN A 248 -20.19 15.54 -4.96
CA GLN A 248 -19.19 16.21 -5.79
C GLN A 248 -17.95 15.31 -5.91
N GLY A 249 -17.75 14.73 -7.10
CA GLY A 249 -16.62 13.86 -7.38
C GLY A 249 -15.26 14.56 -7.44
N GLU A 250 -14.19 13.82 -7.14
CA GLU A 250 -12.83 14.36 -7.09
C GLU A 250 -12.25 14.76 -8.45
N PHE A 251 -12.81 14.31 -9.58
CA PHE A 251 -12.25 14.65 -10.89
C PHE A 251 -12.34 16.12 -11.23
N SER A 252 -13.25 16.90 -10.63
CA SER A 252 -13.25 18.35 -10.81
C SER A 252 -11.90 18.96 -10.39
N ALA A 253 -11.37 18.54 -9.23
CA ALA A 253 -10.04 18.99 -8.79
C ALA A 253 -8.94 18.50 -9.74
N MET A 254 -9.00 17.24 -10.19
CA MET A 254 -8.01 16.70 -11.14
C MET A 254 -8.05 17.38 -12.52
N LEU A 255 -9.19 17.95 -12.91
CA LEU A 255 -9.38 18.77 -14.11
C LEU A 255 -8.95 20.23 -13.91
N GLY A 256 -8.46 20.60 -12.72
CA GLY A 256 -7.94 21.94 -12.43
C GLY A 256 -8.99 22.97 -12.01
N SER A 257 -10.23 22.56 -11.73
CA SER A 257 -11.28 23.45 -11.25
C SER A 257 -12.32 22.69 -10.41
N PRO A 258 -12.44 22.95 -9.09
CA PRO A 258 -13.19 22.12 -8.14
C PRO A 258 -14.71 22.02 -8.43
N ASP A 259 -15.24 22.92 -9.25
CA ASP A 259 -16.64 23.10 -9.60
C ASP A 259 -16.93 22.91 -11.11
N VAL A 260 -15.96 22.44 -11.90
CA VAL A 260 -16.16 22.29 -13.36
C VAL A 260 -17.16 21.21 -13.71
N LEU A 261 -17.22 20.14 -12.90
CA LEU A 261 -18.24 19.11 -13.00
C LEU A 261 -19.34 19.37 -11.99
N LYS A 262 -20.58 19.08 -12.39
CA LYS A 262 -21.74 19.14 -11.50
C LYS A 262 -21.72 17.94 -10.54
N PRO A 263 -22.27 18.10 -9.32
CA PRO A 263 -22.54 16.97 -8.44
C PRO A 263 -23.38 15.92 -9.16
N GLU A 264 -23.08 14.64 -8.93
CA GLU A 264 -23.89 13.53 -9.42
C GLU A 264 -24.89 13.08 -8.37
N LYS A 265 -26.05 12.59 -8.81
CA LYS A 265 -27.01 11.94 -7.92
C LYS A 265 -26.53 10.53 -7.61
N THR A 266 -26.54 10.17 -6.34
CA THR A 266 -26.03 8.88 -5.88
C THR A 266 -26.89 8.32 -4.74
N PRO A 267 -27.01 6.98 -4.64
CA PRO A 267 -27.56 6.34 -3.44
C PRO A 267 -26.81 6.78 -2.18
N VAL A 268 -27.58 7.09 -1.13
CA VAL A 268 -27.09 7.37 0.22
C VAL A 268 -27.72 6.35 1.16
N ALA A 269 -26.88 5.66 1.92
CA ALA A 269 -27.29 4.65 2.87
C ALA A 269 -27.90 5.28 4.13
N GLU A 270 -29.04 4.74 4.55
CA GLU A 270 -29.81 5.15 5.72
C GLU A 270 -30.12 3.92 6.59
N TRP A 271 -29.61 3.94 7.82
CA TRP A 271 -29.86 2.94 8.86
C TRP A 271 -29.69 3.53 10.26
N GLU A 272 -30.22 2.86 11.28
CA GLU A 272 -29.94 3.20 12.68
C GLU A 272 -28.56 2.66 13.06
N LYS A 273 -27.58 3.57 13.16
CA LYS A 273 -26.20 3.23 13.50
C LYS A 273 -26.10 2.83 14.97
N SER A 274 -25.49 1.68 15.23
CA SER A 274 -25.13 1.26 16.59
C SER A 274 -23.71 1.67 16.96
N SER A 275 -22.89 2.00 15.96
CA SER A 275 -21.50 2.44 16.14
C SER A 275 -21.34 3.96 16.21
N GLU A 276 -20.35 4.43 16.96
CA GLU A 276 -19.88 5.81 16.99
C GLU A 276 -18.41 5.95 16.59
N GLU A 277 -18.04 7.10 16.00
CA GLU A 277 -16.64 7.42 15.69
C GLU A 277 -15.96 8.01 16.93
N VAL A 278 -14.79 7.47 17.27
CA VAL A 278 -14.00 7.86 18.44
C VAL A 278 -12.68 8.47 17.97
N ALA A 279 -12.45 9.74 18.30
CA ALA A 279 -11.25 10.48 17.92
C ALA A 279 -10.34 10.84 19.11
N GLU A 280 -10.51 10.17 20.25
CA GLU A 280 -9.76 10.39 21.48
C GLU A 280 -9.57 9.09 22.29
N GLY A 281 -8.87 9.17 23.42
CA GLY A 281 -8.55 8.01 24.27
C GLY A 281 -7.20 7.37 23.95
N SER A 282 -6.79 6.41 24.78
CA SER A 282 -5.45 5.80 24.71
C SER A 282 -5.22 5.00 23.43
N VAL A 283 -6.22 4.24 22.97
CA VAL A 283 -6.14 3.43 21.75
C VAL A 283 -5.99 4.34 20.52
N TYR A 284 -6.85 5.36 20.39
CA TYR A 284 -6.74 6.33 19.30
C TYR A 284 -5.40 7.08 19.34
N ALA A 285 -4.97 7.54 20.52
CA ALA A 285 -3.70 8.26 20.67
C ALA A 285 -2.49 7.39 20.27
N ALA A 286 -2.47 6.11 20.67
CA ALA A 286 -1.43 5.17 20.29
C ALA A 286 -1.39 4.93 18.77
N MET A 287 -2.55 4.65 18.16
CA MET A 287 -2.64 4.46 16.71
C MET A 287 -2.30 5.71 15.92
N ASN A 288 -2.71 6.89 16.39
CA ASN A 288 -2.36 8.15 15.76
C ASN A 288 -0.84 8.43 15.83
N SER A 289 -0.17 8.00 16.91
CA SER A 289 1.29 8.05 17.02
C SER A 289 1.97 7.15 15.98
N VAL A 290 1.47 5.91 15.81
CA VAL A 290 1.94 4.97 14.78
C VAL A 290 1.77 5.54 13.36
N VAL A 291 0.59 6.10 13.05
CA VAL A 291 0.33 6.75 11.75
C VAL A 291 1.23 7.97 11.54
N SER A 292 1.51 8.74 12.59
CA SER A 292 2.38 9.91 12.52
C SER A 292 3.87 9.56 12.40
N SER A 293 4.28 8.36 12.85
CA SER A 293 5.69 7.95 12.85
C SER A 293 6.10 7.20 11.58
N THR A 294 5.17 6.62 10.81
CA THR A 294 5.51 5.94 9.55
C THR A 294 6.11 6.89 8.50
N SER A 295 7.03 6.41 7.67
CA SER A 295 7.59 7.19 6.55
C SER A 295 6.59 7.40 5.39
N GLU A 296 5.46 6.68 5.41
CA GLU A 296 4.46 6.71 4.36
C GLU A 296 3.65 8.01 4.39
N MET A 297 3.92 8.92 3.44
CA MET A 297 3.22 10.21 3.34
C MET A 297 1.69 10.04 3.20
N ASN A 298 1.24 9.02 2.46
CA ASN A 298 -0.17 8.71 2.31
C ASN A 298 -0.85 8.30 3.61
N ALA A 299 -0.14 7.65 4.53
CA ALA A 299 -0.67 7.34 5.85
C ALA A 299 -0.74 8.61 6.72
N LYS A 300 0.35 9.39 6.77
CA LYS A 300 0.44 10.63 7.56
C LYS A 300 -0.60 11.69 7.20
N ALA A 301 -1.04 11.73 5.95
CA ALA A 301 -2.03 12.69 5.48
C ALA A 301 -3.44 12.44 6.05
N TYR A 302 -3.71 11.25 6.61
CA TYR A 302 -5.05 10.87 7.08
C TYR A 302 -4.99 10.26 8.48
N PRO A 303 -5.68 10.84 9.47
CA PRO A 303 -5.74 10.25 10.81
C PRO A 303 -6.40 8.86 10.77
N PRO A 304 -6.13 8.01 11.77
CA PRO A 304 -6.86 6.75 11.92
C PRO A 304 -8.36 7.01 12.06
N ALA A 305 -9.18 6.16 11.46
CA ALA A 305 -10.62 6.16 11.67
C ALA A 305 -10.95 5.02 12.64
N TYR A 306 -11.53 5.36 13.79
CA TYR A 306 -11.80 4.41 14.87
C TYR A 306 -13.27 4.46 15.24
N PHE A 307 -13.92 3.30 15.24
CA PHE A 307 -15.33 3.15 15.54
C PHE A 307 -15.53 2.13 16.67
N VAL A 308 -16.51 2.41 17.53
CA VAL A 308 -16.88 1.55 18.65
C VAL A 308 -18.38 1.27 18.60
N ASN A 309 -18.76 0.02 18.85
CA ASN A 309 -20.14 -0.44 18.93
C ASN A 309 -20.34 -1.27 20.21
N ASP A 310 -20.80 -0.58 21.26
CA ASP A 310 -21.06 -1.17 22.58
C ASP A 310 -22.33 -2.05 22.64
N SER A 311 -23.09 -2.13 21.54
CA SER A 311 -24.32 -2.93 21.50
C SER A 311 -24.07 -4.42 21.25
N LEU A 312 -22.87 -4.80 20.79
CA LEU A 312 -22.53 -6.17 20.48
C LEU A 312 -22.15 -6.98 21.74
N PRO A 313 -22.62 -8.24 21.86
CA PRO A 313 -22.43 -9.04 23.06
C PRO A 313 -20.99 -9.57 23.23
N GLU A 314 -20.26 -9.71 22.13
CA GLU A 314 -18.88 -10.18 22.12
C GLU A 314 -17.97 -9.03 21.68
N SER A 315 -16.90 -8.80 22.45
CA SER A 315 -15.84 -7.89 22.02
C SER A 315 -15.05 -8.58 20.91
N ARG A 316 -15.00 -7.94 19.75
CA ARG A 316 -14.22 -8.36 18.59
C ARG A 316 -13.69 -7.14 17.86
N LYS A 317 -12.36 -7.04 17.79
CA LYS A 317 -11.64 -5.91 17.21
C LYS A 317 -11.19 -6.22 15.79
N LEU A 318 -11.60 -5.37 14.85
CA LEU A 318 -11.17 -5.46 13.45
C LEU A 318 -10.20 -4.34 13.13
N TYR A 319 -9.06 -4.68 12.55
CA TYR A 319 -8.15 -3.71 11.97
C TYR A 319 -8.12 -3.78 10.45
N ILE A 320 -8.27 -2.64 9.80
CA ILE A 320 -8.25 -2.47 8.35
C ILE A 320 -7.01 -1.68 7.93
N TYR A 321 -6.09 -2.34 7.25
CA TYR A 321 -5.10 -1.69 6.40
C TYR A 321 -5.75 -1.45 5.04
N GLY A 322 -6.08 -0.19 4.70
CA GLY A 322 -6.83 0.11 3.49
C GLY A 322 -6.33 1.33 2.74
N ASP A 323 -6.86 1.54 1.54
CA ASP A 323 -6.70 2.79 0.80
C ASP A 323 -7.94 3.69 0.95
N SER A 324 -8.09 4.67 0.07
CA SER A 324 -9.20 5.62 0.08
C SER A 324 -10.58 4.99 -0.19
N GLN A 325 -10.68 3.75 -0.69
CA GLN A 325 -11.95 3.01 -0.78
C GLN A 325 -12.49 2.65 0.62
N TRP A 326 -11.59 2.39 1.56
CA TRP A 326 -11.88 1.94 2.92
C TRP A 326 -12.13 3.08 3.90
N ALA A 327 -12.17 4.33 3.42
CA ALA A 327 -12.31 5.49 4.27
C ALA A 327 -13.71 5.61 4.92
N ALA A 328 -13.76 6.20 6.11
CA ALA A 328 -14.97 6.41 6.90
C ALA A 328 -16.13 7.07 6.13
N HIS A 329 -15.86 8.10 5.31
CA HIS A 329 -16.89 8.79 4.53
C HIS A 329 -17.47 7.96 3.37
N ARG A 330 -16.96 6.73 3.16
CA ARG A 330 -17.50 5.71 2.25
C ARG A 330 -18.24 4.60 2.98
N ASN A 331 -18.45 4.76 4.28
CA ASN A 331 -19.14 3.87 5.22
C ASN A 331 -18.48 2.50 5.45
N MET A 332 -17.36 2.17 4.81
CA MET A 332 -16.78 0.82 4.94
C MET A 332 -16.45 0.44 6.40
N PRO A 333 -15.70 1.24 7.18
CA PRO A 333 -15.44 0.92 8.58
C PRO A 333 -16.71 0.95 9.44
N THR A 334 -17.66 1.86 9.14
CA THR A 334 -18.91 1.99 9.89
C THR A 334 -19.83 0.79 9.67
N TYR A 335 -19.97 0.28 8.44
CA TYR A 335 -20.74 -0.95 8.17
C TYR A 335 -20.13 -2.15 8.89
N LEU A 336 -18.80 -2.30 8.82
CA LEU A 336 -18.10 -3.37 9.54
C LEU A 336 -18.28 -3.23 11.06
N CYS A 337 -18.36 -2.02 11.60
CA CYS A 337 -18.58 -1.81 13.03
C CYS A 337 -20.00 -2.21 13.50
N GLU A 338 -20.92 -2.55 12.59
CA GLU A 338 -22.19 -3.19 12.96
C GLU A 338 -22.03 -4.70 13.25
N ASN A 339 -20.89 -5.30 12.85
CA ASN A 339 -20.55 -6.73 13.07
C ASN A 339 -19.34 -6.93 13.99
N PHE A 340 -18.56 -5.88 14.23
CA PHE A 340 -17.38 -5.86 15.09
C PHE A 340 -17.54 -4.79 16.16
N SER A 341 -17.21 -5.11 17.41
CA SER A 341 -17.39 -4.17 18.54
C SER A 341 -16.46 -2.97 18.45
N GLU A 342 -15.31 -3.14 17.80
CA GLU A 342 -14.37 -2.07 17.51
C GLU A 342 -13.82 -2.25 16.10
N VAL A 343 -13.71 -1.14 15.35
CA VAL A 343 -13.09 -1.12 14.03
C VAL A 343 -12.08 0.00 13.96
N MET A 344 -10.82 -0.34 13.72
CA MET A 344 -9.76 0.60 13.37
C MET A 344 -9.49 0.53 11.87
N SER A 345 -9.32 1.67 11.22
CA SER A 345 -8.94 1.74 9.81
C SER A 345 -7.87 2.80 9.59
N THR A 346 -6.79 2.43 8.90
CA THR A 346 -5.70 3.35 8.55
C THR A 346 -5.35 3.25 7.07
N ARG A 347 -4.56 4.22 6.59
CA ARG A 347 -3.97 4.20 5.24
C ARG A 347 -2.52 3.71 5.20
N ILE A 348 -2.13 2.92 6.19
CA ILE A 348 -0.82 2.27 6.21
C ILE A 348 -0.81 1.17 5.14
N ARG A 349 0.22 1.17 4.30
CA ARG A 349 0.37 0.26 3.14
C ARG A 349 1.21 -0.97 3.44
N SER A 350 1.73 -1.11 4.65
CA SER A 350 2.51 -2.28 5.06
C SER A 350 2.12 -2.70 6.47
N VAL A 351 1.71 -3.96 6.62
CA VAL A 351 1.43 -4.57 7.92
C VAL A 351 2.65 -4.42 8.81
N ASN A 352 2.43 -3.95 10.04
CA ASN A 352 3.53 -3.67 10.96
C ASN A 352 3.15 -3.89 12.43
N TYR A 353 4.15 -4.34 13.18
CA TYR A 353 4.05 -4.72 14.58
C TYR A 353 3.50 -3.62 15.49
N ALA A 354 3.89 -2.37 15.25
CA ALA A 354 3.52 -1.29 16.15
C ALA A 354 2.03 -0.97 16.09
N ALA A 355 1.41 -1.08 14.92
CA ALA A 355 -0.04 -0.95 14.81
C ALA A 355 -0.75 -2.09 15.55
N ASP A 356 -0.25 -3.32 15.44
CA ASP A 356 -0.79 -4.45 16.21
C ASP A 356 -0.61 -4.26 17.72
N SER A 357 0.56 -3.77 18.15
CA SER A 357 0.82 -3.51 19.57
C SER A 357 -0.03 -2.36 20.12
N ALA A 358 -0.41 -1.39 19.28
CA ALA A 358 -1.21 -0.24 19.68
C ALA A 358 -2.71 -0.56 19.75
N TYR A 359 -3.20 -1.46 18.89
CA TYR A 359 -4.64 -1.74 18.74
C TYR A 359 -5.07 -3.13 19.23
N ASP A 360 -4.18 -4.12 19.11
CA ASP A 360 -4.41 -5.53 19.44
C ASP A 360 -5.66 -6.12 18.76
N PRO A 361 -5.68 -6.24 17.42
CA PRO A 361 -6.86 -6.74 16.70
C PRO A 361 -7.06 -8.24 16.88
N ASP A 362 -8.31 -8.70 16.81
CA ASP A 362 -8.68 -10.13 16.69
C ASP A 362 -8.72 -10.58 15.22
N VAL A 363 -9.11 -9.65 14.34
CA VAL A 363 -9.28 -9.85 12.90
C VAL A 363 -8.59 -8.73 12.15
N VAL A 364 -7.90 -9.06 11.06
CA VAL A 364 -7.20 -8.10 10.23
C VAL A 364 -7.62 -8.25 8.77
N ILE A 365 -8.02 -7.13 8.17
CA ILE A 365 -8.22 -7.00 6.73
C ILE A 365 -7.06 -6.19 6.16
N PHE A 366 -6.33 -6.76 5.21
CA PHE A 366 -5.47 -5.99 4.32
C PHE A 366 -6.18 -5.78 2.99
N GLY A 367 -6.79 -4.60 2.86
CA GLY A 367 -7.48 -4.13 1.69
C GLY A 367 -6.55 -3.51 0.65
N CYS A 368 -6.57 -4.03 -0.58
CA CYS A 368 -5.77 -3.53 -1.69
C CYS A 368 -6.63 -3.35 -2.95
N SER A 369 -6.74 -2.12 -3.46
CA SER A 369 -7.30 -1.92 -4.81
C SER A 369 -6.40 -2.58 -5.86
N GLU A 370 -6.98 -3.21 -6.87
CA GLU A 370 -6.23 -3.96 -7.90
C GLU A 370 -5.15 -3.14 -8.61
N ARG A 371 -5.32 -1.80 -8.69
CA ARG A 371 -4.34 -0.85 -9.24
C ARG A 371 -3.07 -0.67 -8.40
N PHE A 372 -3.06 -1.17 -7.17
CA PHE A 372 -1.97 -1.03 -6.21
C PHE A 372 -1.31 -2.37 -5.86
N ILE A 373 -1.66 -3.47 -6.54
CA ILE A 373 -1.12 -4.81 -6.25
C ILE A 373 0.42 -4.79 -6.29
N ASP A 374 0.99 -4.25 -7.36
CA ASP A 374 2.43 -4.16 -7.61
C ASP A 374 3.18 -3.24 -6.63
N SER A 375 2.55 -2.17 -6.18
CA SER A 375 3.18 -1.14 -5.34
C SER A 375 2.93 -1.31 -3.84
N VAL A 376 1.96 -2.14 -3.44
CA VAL A 376 1.57 -2.35 -2.03
C VAL A 376 1.86 -3.77 -1.58
N LEU A 377 1.46 -4.79 -2.33
CA LEU A 377 1.56 -6.19 -1.87
C LEU A 377 2.96 -6.78 -2.03
N THR A 378 3.82 -6.12 -2.82
CA THR A 378 5.26 -6.46 -2.95
C THR A 378 6.09 -5.92 -1.78
N LEU A 379 5.54 -4.99 -0.98
CA LEU A 379 6.25 -4.42 0.16
C LEU A 379 6.43 -5.49 1.24
N SER A 380 7.66 -5.65 1.71
CA SER A 380 7.94 -6.52 2.86
C SER A 380 7.18 -6.04 4.10
N PRO A 381 6.41 -6.91 4.78
CA PRO A 381 5.77 -6.56 6.04
C PRO A 381 6.83 -6.26 7.12
N LYS A 382 6.52 -5.29 7.98
CA LYS A 382 7.34 -4.84 9.12
C LYS A 382 6.86 -5.49 10.42
N ILE A 383 6.73 -6.81 10.38
CA ILE A 383 6.31 -7.66 11.50
C ILE A 383 7.52 -8.41 12.05
N PRO A 384 7.50 -8.83 13.32
CA PRO A 384 8.55 -9.65 13.88
C PRO A 384 8.69 -10.94 13.07
N ALA A 385 9.88 -11.51 13.05
CA ALA A 385 10.02 -12.87 12.54
C ALA A 385 9.16 -13.85 13.36
N GLU A 386 8.63 -14.86 12.68
CA GLU A 386 7.79 -15.88 13.32
C GLU A 386 8.57 -16.58 14.43
N SER A 387 7.93 -16.76 15.58
CA SER A 387 8.52 -17.53 16.67
C SER A 387 8.67 -18.99 16.23
N TYR A 388 9.92 -19.41 16.08
CA TYR A 388 10.22 -20.78 15.70
C TYR A 388 10.29 -21.64 16.96
N THR A 389 9.58 -22.76 16.95
CA THR A 389 9.72 -23.80 17.97
C THR A 389 10.31 -25.02 17.29
N ASP A 390 11.23 -25.73 17.97
CA ASP A 390 11.73 -27.00 17.46
C ASP A 390 10.58 -28.02 17.46
N SER A 391 9.95 -28.14 16.30
CA SER A 391 8.86 -29.08 16.02
C SER A 391 9.38 -30.46 15.63
N GLY A 392 10.70 -30.64 15.56
CA GLY A 392 11.35 -31.82 14.96
C GLY A 392 11.22 -31.85 13.43
N GLU A 393 10.84 -30.74 12.79
CA GLU A 393 10.63 -30.61 11.34
C GLU A 393 11.88 -31.02 10.53
N TYR A 394 13.07 -30.82 11.08
CA TYR A 394 14.35 -31.13 10.45
C TYR A 394 15.07 -32.34 11.05
N ASP A 395 14.37 -33.14 11.87
CA ASP A 395 14.95 -34.35 12.45
C ASP A 395 15.35 -35.34 11.35
N GLY A 396 16.62 -35.75 11.37
CA GLY A 396 17.19 -36.68 10.39
C GLY A 396 17.82 -36.02 9.16
N PHE A 397 17.80 -34.68 9.06
CA PHE A 397 18.59 -33.98 8.05
C PHE A 397 20.09 -34.14 8.33
N ALA A 398 20.90 -34.18 7.27
CA ALA A 398 22.34 -34.27 7.38
C ALA A 398 22.92 -32.95 7.90
N THR A 399 23.72 -32.99 8.95
CA THR A 399 24.49 -31.83 9.41
C THR A 399 25.72 -31.65 8.53
N LEU A 400 25.81 -30.52 7.84
CA LEU A 400 26.93 -30.13 6.99
C LEU A 400 27.77 -29.03 7.67
N PRO A 401 29.09 -28.97 7.43
CA PRO A 401 29.92 -27.88 7.97
C PRO A 401 29.48 -26.53 7.43
N ALA A 402 29.83 -25.45 8.15
CA ALA A 402 29.51 -24.10 7.72
C ALA A 402 30.13 -23.79 6.34
N GLN A 403 29.39 -23.11 5.48
CA GLN A 403 29.76 -22.97 4.06
C GLN A 403 30.85 -21.91 3.85
N THR A 404 31.92 -22.23 3.14
CA THR A 404 32.95 -21.25 2.77
C THR A 404 33.25 -21.32 1.28
N SER A 405 33.04 -20.23 0.55
CA SER A 405 33.30 -20.15 -0.90
C SER A 405 34.09 -18.89 -1.23
N ASP A 406 35.37 -19.02 -1.56
CA ASP A 406 36.22 -17.87 -1.93
C ASP A 406 36.26 -16.69 -0.92
N GLU A 407 36.98 -15.62 -1.28
CA GLU A 407 37.22 -14.47 -0.42
C GLU A 407 35.99 -13.53 -0.30
N TRP A 408 35.01 -13.64 -1.20
CA TRP A 408 33.82 -12.77 -1.27
C TRP A 408 32.65 -13.26 -0.42
N ILE A 409 32.57 -14.56 -0.12
CA ILE A 409 31.53 -15.15 0.74
C ILE A 409 31.94 -15.06 2.22
N GLY A 410 33.24 -15.06 2.49
CA GLY A 410 33.76 -15.06 3.85
C GLY A 410 33.40 -16.35 4.60
N SER A 411 33.17 -16.23 5.91
CA SER A 411 32.88 -17.35 6.80
C SER A 411 31.37 -17.61 6.85
N ASN A 412 30.94 -18.76 6.31
CA ASN A 412 29.68 -19.43 6.60
C ASN A 412 28.47 -19.11 5.71
N GLY A 413 28.66 -18.82 4.42
CA GLY A 413 27.58 -18.85 3.41
C GLY A 413 26.53 -17.74 3.52
N MET A 414 26.75 -16.75 4.37
CA MET A 414 25.83 -15.64 4.59
C MET A 414 26.55 -14.34 4.90
N TRP A 415 25.86 -13.22 4.69
CA TRP A 415 26.35 -11.88 4.92
C TRP A 415 25.25 -10.97 5.46
N ILE A 416 25.59 -10.14 6.44
CA ILE A 416 24.71 -9.10 6.99
C ILE A 416 25.13 -7.74 6.40
N GLU A 417 24.19 -7.05 5.77
CA GLU A 417 24.43 -5.80 5.06
C GLU A 417 24.50 -4.60 6.02
N ASP A 418 25.36 -3.63 5.70
CA ASP A 418 25.52 -2.30 6.31
C ASP A 418 25.81 -2.23 7.83
N GLN A 419 25.63 -3.34 8.56
CA GLN A 419 25.67 -3.41 10.01
C GLN A 419 26.81 -4.29 10.52
N ALA A 420 27.34 -5.20 9.69
CA ALA A 420 28.33 -6.19 10.12
C ALA A 420 29.75 -5.94 9.60
N GLU A 421 30.74 -6.22 10.45
CA GLU A 421 32.16 -6.27 10.10
C GLU A 421 32.78 -7.54 10.69
N GLY A 422 33.04 -8.54 9.86
CA GLY A 422 33.35 -9.89 10.35
C GLY A 422 32.13 -10.51 11.04
N ASN A 423 32.32 -11.10 12.23
CA ASN A 423 31.26 -11.74 13.01
C ASN A 423 30.67 -10.83 14.09
N THR A 424 30.65 -9.52 13.86
CA THR A 424 30.00 -8.56 14.75
C THR A 424 28.92 -7.76 14.03
N ILE A 425 27.89 -7.34 14.76
CA ILE A 425 26.80 -6.49 14.27
C ILE A 425 26.76 -5.21 15.11
N SER A 426 26.96 -4.06 14.50
CA SER A 426 26.93 -2.77 15.20
C SER A 426 25.51 -2.25 15.39
N LEU A 427 25.10 -2.09 16.65
CA LEU A 427 23.79 -1.58 17.04
C LEU A 427 23.61 -0.11 16.62
N SER A 428 24.67 0.71 16.64
CA SER A 428 24.61 2.09 16.14
C SER A 428 24.38 2.22 14.64
N LYS A 429 24.68 1.18 13.85
CA LYS A 429 24.38 1.12 12.41
C LYS A 429 23.06 0.43 12.10
N ALA A 430 22.46 -0.23 13.08
CA ALA A 430 21.27 -1.01 12.85
C ALA A 430 20.05 -0.13 12.64
N LYS A 431 19.21 -0.51 11.67
CA LYS A 431 17.94 0.18 11.44
C LYS A 431 16.98 -0.22 12.55
N SER A 432 16.47 0.76 13.29
CA SER A 432 15.43 0.55 14.28
C SER A 432 14.10 1.12 13.80
N TYR A 433 13.01 0.42 14.11
CA TYR A 433 11.65 0.89 13.87
C TYR A 433 10.75 0.50 15.03
N MET A 434 10.26 1.50 15.78
CA MET A 434 9.37 1.34 16.93
C MET A 434 9.77 0.14 17.81
N ASP A 435 10.99 0.23 18.36
CA ASP A 435 11.55 -0.76 19.29
C ASP A 435 11.76 -2.15 18.68
N MET A 436 12.02 -2.22 17.38
CA MET A 436 12.51 -3.43 16.72
C MET A 436 13.83 -3.16 16.00
N LEU A 437 14.75 -4.11 16.10
CA LEU A 437 16.01 -4.15 15.37
C LEU A 437 15.81 -4.87 14.03
N GLN A 438 16.16 -4.22 12.93
CA GLN A 438 16.18 -4.88 11.61
C GLN A 438 17.58 -5.38 11.28
N ILE A 439 17.69 -6.67 11.00
CA ILE A 439 18.87 -7.27 10.38
C ILE A 439 18.49 -7.70 8.96
N SER A 440 19.29 -7.31 7.97
CA SER A 440 19.08 -7.70 6.58
C SER A 440 20.38 -8.17 5.95
N GLY A 441 20.27 -9.05 4.98
CA GLY A 441 21.45 -9.67 4.39
C GLY A 441 21.12 -10.63 3.28
N TRP A 442 22.04 -11.54 3.00
CA TRP A 442 21.83 -12.69 2.15
C TRP A 442 22.43 -13.94 2.77
N ALA A 443 21.85 -15.10 2.49
CA ALA A 443 22.36 -16.42 2.85
C ALA A 443 22.09 -17.37 1.69
N ALA A 444 22.96 -18.32 1.40
CA ALA A 444 22.80 -19.19 0.22
C ALA A 444 23.30 -20.60 0.49
N ASP A 445 22.82 -21.57 -0.29
CA ASP A 445 23.41 -22.89 -0.38
C ASP A 445 24.29 -22.99 -1.64
N PHE A 446 25.60 -22.81 -1.43
CA PHE A 446 26.63 -22.89 -2.46
C PHE A 446 26.97 -24.34 -2.85
N GLU A 447 26.63 -25.33 -2.02
CA GLU A 447 26.85 -26.75 -2.34
C GLU A 447 25.85 -27.23 -3.40
N SER A 448 24.57 -26.87 -3.23
CA SER A 448 23.53 -27.19 -4.21
C SER A 448 23.35 -26.13 -5.29
N ASN A 449 23.94 -24.95 -5.11
CA ASN A 449 23.75 -23.76 -5.94
C ASN A 449 22.27 -23.37 -6.07
N THR A 450 21.55 -23.45 -4.94
CA THR A 450 20.13 -23.09 -4.84
C THR A 450 19.88 -22.20 -3.61
N PRO A 451 18.78 -21.44 -3.55
CA PRO A 451 18.37 -20.75 -2.34
C PRO A 451 18.09 -21.74 -1.21
N LEU A 452 18.29 -21.30 0.03
CA LEU A 452 17.90 -22.06 1.22
C LEU A 452 16.38 -22.22 1.27
N THR A 453 15.91 -23.25 1.96
CA THR A 453 14.48 -23.41 2.25
C THR A 453 14.08 -22.70 3.53
N ASP A 454 14.99 -22.62 4.50
CA ASP A 454 14.76 -21.91 5.76
C ASP A 454 16.05 -21.28 6.29
N LEU A 455 15.90 -20.18 7.03
CA LEU A 455 16.96 -19.49 7.75
C LEU A 455 16.44 -19.15 9.14
N ILE A 456 16.99 -19.80 10.16
CA ILE A 456 16.50 -19.68 11.55
C ILE A 456 17.52 -18.89 12.35
N ALA A 457 17.10 -17.83 13.02
CA ALA A 457 17.91 -17.04 13.92
C ALA A 457 17.58 -17.34 15.39
N GLU A 458 18.59 -17.50 16.23
CA GLU A 458 18.44 -17.65 17.67
C GLU A 458 19.14 -16.50 18.39
N VAL A 459 18.41 -15.75 19.23
CA VAL A 459 18.95 -14.68 20.06
C VAL A 459 18.24 -14.66 21.41
N ASN A 460 19.01 -14.53 22.50
CA ASN A 460 18.50 -14.53 23.88
C ASN A 460 17.57 -15.73 24.20
N GLY A 461 17.93 -16.92 23.66
CA GLY A 461 17.19 -18.17 23.86
C GLY A 461 15.86 -18.26 23.13
N LYS A 462 15.55 -17.31 22.24
CA LYS A 462 14.37 -17.32 21.37
C LYS A 462 14.81 -17.57 19.94
N LYS A 463 14.12 -18.51 19.28
CA LYS A 463 14.31 -18.80 17.85
C LYS A 463 13.27 -18.06 17.02
N TYR A 464 13.71 -17.59 15.87
CA TYR A 464 12.96 -16.77 14.93
C TYR A 464 13.19 -17.32 13.52
N ARG A 465 12.13 -17.49 12.74
CA ARG A 465 12.26 -17.82 11.32
C ARG A 465 12.47 -16.53 10.53
N CYS A 466 13.64 -16.37 9.91
CA CYS A 466 13.97 -15.21 9.10
C CYS A 466 13.06 -15.16 7.88
N SER A 467 12.75 -13.94 7.44
CA SER A 467 12.09 -13.72 6.16
C SER A 467 13.15 -13.89 5.08
N TYR A 468 13.09 -14.96 4.30
CA TYR A 468 14.13 -15.35 3.35
C TYR A 468 13.57 -15.39 1.91
N GLY A 469 14.43 -15.41 0.89
CA GLY A 469 14.00 -15.55 -0.49
C GLY A 469 13.84 -14.24 -1.27
N PHE A 470 14.31 -13.12 -0.72
CA PHE A 470 14.33 -11.83 -1.43
C PHE A 470 15.41 -11.80 -2.49
N GLU A 471 15.21 -10.98 -3.52
CA GLU A 471 16.22 -10.86 -4.57
C GLU A 471 17.47 -10.13 -4.12
N LYS A 472 18.61 -10.71 -4.50
CA LYS A 472 19.94 -10.12 -4.32
C LYS A 472 20.70 -10.22 -5.64
N LYS A 473 20.45 -9.24 -6.51
CA LYS A 473 21.11 -9.16 -7.83
C LYS A 473 22.63 -9.23 -7.73
N GLY A 474 23.23 -8.56 -6.74
CA GLY A 474 24.68 -8.62 -6.54
C GLY A 474 25.21 -10.04 -6.23
N VAL A 475 24.40 -10.89 -5.60
CA VAL A 475 24.73 -12.31 -5.37
C VAL A 475 24.58 -13.08 -6.67
N ALA A 476 23.47 -12.89 -7.40
CA ALA A 476 23.25 -13.54 -8.71
C ALA A 476 24.32 -13.17 -9.74
N ASP A 477 24.67 -11.88 -9.86
CA ASP A 477 25.68 -11.38 -10.80
C ASP A 477 27.06 -12.00 -10.54
N LYS A 478 27.34 -12.34 -9.28
CA LYS A 478 28.63 -12.89 -8.85
C LYS A 478 28.67 -14.41 -8.89
N PHE A 479 27.62 -15.09 -8.46
CA PHE A 479 27.60 -16.54 -8.23
C PHE A 479 26.65 -17.31 -9.15
N GLY A 480 25.82 -16.62 -9.92
CA GLY A 480 24.90 -17.17 -10.92
C GLY A 480 23.43 -16.99 -10.55
N ASP A 481 22.58 -16.98 -11.59
CA ASP A 481 21.14 -16.70 -11.48
C ASP A 481 20.38 -17.65 -10.54
N GLY A 482 20.89 -18.86 -10.32
CA GLY A 482 20.34 -19.82 -9.36
C GLY A 482 20.31 -19.30 -7.91
N LEU A 483 21.15 -18.32 -7.58
CA LEU A 483 21.27 -17.73 -6.24
C LEU A 483 20.64 -16.33 -6.14
N LEU A 484 19.73 -15.99 -7.07
CA LEU A 484 19.04 -14.71 -7.06
C LEU A 484 18.21 -14.48 -5.80
N ARG A 485 17.54 -15.52 -5.28
CA ARG A 485 16.59 -15.41 -4.16
C ARG A 485 17.24 -15.75 -2.82
N THR A 486 18.35 -15.10 -2.51
CA THR A 486 19.16 -15.40 -1.31
C THR A 486 19.06 -14.34 -0.23
N GLY A 487 18.35 -13.24 -0.49
CA GLY A 487 18.18 -12.15 0.46
C GLY A 487 17.28 -12.52 1.63
N PHE A 488 17.57 -11.96 2.79
CA PHE A 488 16.75 -12.11 3.98
C PHE A 488 16.56 -10.80 4.76
N THR A 489 15.54 -10.78 5.61
CA THR A 489 15.29 -9.76 6.62
C THR A 489 14.81 -10.44 7.90
N LEU A 490 15.23 -9.91 9.03
CA LEU A 490 14.86 -10.36 10.37
C LEU A 490 14.53 -9.13 11.20
N TRP A 491 13.32 -9.07 11.73
CA TRP A 491 12.90 -8.08 12.72
C TRP A 491 12.90 -8.73 14.09
N ILE A 492 13.72 -8.20 15.00
CA ILE A 492 13.86 -8.70 16.36
C ILE A 492 13.22 -7.68 17.31
N PRO A 493 12.32 -8.09 18.21
CA PRO A 493 11.80 -7.23 19.27
C PRO A 493 12.92 -6.65 20.16
N ASP A 494 12.68 -5.49 20.77
CA ASP A 494 13.64 -4.76 21.60
C ASP A 494 14.29 -5.58 22.73
N GLY A 495 15.41 -5.07 23.24
CA GLY A 495 16.15 -5.64 24.36
C GLY A 495 17.45 -6.32 23.96
N ILE A 496 17.95 -6.08 22.74
CA ILE A 496 19.28 -6.52 22.30
C ILE A 496 20.33 -5.53 22.81
N SER A 497 21.33 -6.04 23.51
CA SER A 497 22.44 -5.25 24.06
C SER A 497 23.78 -5.64 23.45
N ALA A 498 24.76 -4.75 23.53
CA ALA A 498 26.14 -5.09 23.18
C ALA A 498 26.62 -6.29 24.03
N GLY A 499 27.23 -7.27 23.37
CA GLY A 499 27.65 -8.55 23.95
C GLY A 499 26.62 -9.69 23.78
N ASP A 500 25.37 -9.39 23.43
CA ASP A 500 24.41 -10.41 23.04
C ASP A 500 24.87 -11.12 21.76
N LYS A 501 24.39 -12.35 21.54
CA LYS A 501 24.74 -13.14 20.37
C LYS A 501 23.51 -13.57 19.61
N ILE A 502 23.61 -13.51 18.30
CA ILE A 502 22.63 -14.06 17.37
C ILE A 502 23.27 -15.18 16.57
N THR A 503 22.58 -16.32 16.48
CA THR A 503 23.06 -17.51 15.78
C THR A 503 22.11 -17.88 14.66
N PHE A 504 22.60 -17.99 13.43
CA PHE A 504 21.81 -18.34 12.26
C PHE A 504 22.05 -19.79 11.86
N THR A 505 20.99 -20.54 11.62
CA THR A 505 21.00 -21.91 11.11
C THR A 505 20.39 -21.91 9.71
N MET A 506 21.17 -22.33 8.72
CA MET A 506 20.74 -22.42 7.32
C MET A 506 20.23 -23.84 7.04
N VAL A 507 19.06 -23.95 6.42
CA VAL A 507 18.42 -25.24 6.12
C VAL A 507 18.06 -25.33 4.65
N ASN A 508 18.36 -26.47 4.04
CA ASN A 508 17.88 -26.83 2.71
C ASN A 508 17.12 -28.16 2.74
N SER A 509 15.80 -28.10 2.69
CA SER A 509 14.91 -29.25 2.72
C SER A 509 14.92 -30.04 1.41
N GLY A 510 15.31 -29.42 0.28
CA GLY A 510 15.47 -30.10 -0.99
C GLY A 510 16.63 -31.10 -0.98
N THR A 511 17.71 -30.77 -0.27
CA THR A 511 18.88 -31.64 -0.06
C THR A 511 18.87 -32.34 1.31
N GLN A 512 17.86 -32.09 2.14
CA GLN A 512 17.77 -32.56 3.54
C GLN A 512 19.04 -32.24 4.33
N ALA A 513 19.53 -31.00 4.23
CA ALA A 513 20.75 -30.52 4.87
C ALA A 513 20.46 -29.40 5.87
N VAL A 514 21.16 -29.45 7.01
CA VAL A 514 21.26 -28.36 7.99
C VAL A 514 22.73 -28.00 8.13
N TYR A 515 23.09 -26.74 7.89
CA TYR A 515 24.47 -26.28 8.01
C TYR A 515 24.80 -25.91 9.46
N GLU A 516 26.07 -26.09 9.84
CA GLU A 516 26.57 -25.63 11.15
C GLU A 516 26.24 -24.14 11.35
N PRO A 517 25.74 -23.75 12.54
CA PRO A 517 25.26 -22.40 12.75
C PRO A 517 26.33 -21.31 12.71
N VAL A 518 25.92 -20.11 12.32
CA VAL A 518 26.75 -18.92 12.19
C VAL A 518 26.43 -17.93 13.29
N THR A 519 27.37 -17.65 14.18
CA THR A 519 27.16 -16.74 15.30
C THR A 519 27.79 -15.37 15.06
N TYR A 520 27.00 -14.33 15.28
CA TYR A 520 27.43 -12.93 15.35
C TYR A 520 27.26 -12.39 16.77
N GLU A 521 28.14 -11.48 17.18
CA GLU A 521 28.05 -10.75 18.45
C GLU A 521 27.63 -9.29 18.21
N PHE A 522 26.67 -8.81 18.98
CA PHE A 522 26.25 -7.41 18.89
C PHE A 522 27.30 -6.51 19.56
N THR A 523 27.66 -5.42 18.90
CA THR A 523 28.56 -4.38 19.41
C THR A 523 27.84 -3.04 19.39
N GLU A 524 28.38 -2.05 20.10
CA GLU A 524 27.90 -0.66 20.02
C GLU A 524 27.92 -0.10 18.58
#